data_AF-A0A543IDL0-F1
#
_entry.id   AF-A0A543IDL0-F1
#
_cell.length_a   1.000
_cell.length_b   1.000
_cell.length_c   1.000
_cell.angle_alpha   90.00
_cell.angle_beta   90.00
_cell.angle_gamma   90.00
#
_symmetry.space_group_name_H-M   'P 1'
#
loop_
_entity.id
_entity.type
_entity.pdbx_description
1 polymer ?
#
loop_
_entity_poly.entity_id
_entity_poly.type
_entity_poly.pdbx_seq_one_letter_code
_entity_poly.pdbx_strand_id
1 'polypeptide(L)' 'MERLLYTPQEAAELTSFTRDWLVRAASRGEIPHRRYGKRLFRFAHEDLEAIKEMGACPAEPRP' A
#
# COMPACT_ATOMS: atom_id res chain seq x y z
N MET A 1 -8.75 6.47 -18.87
CA MET A 1 -8.77 5.53 -17.74
C MET A 1 -8.04 6.18 -16.58
N GLU A 2 -8.82 6.54 -15.56
CA GLU A 2 -8.45 7.43 -14.47
C GLU A 2 -7.37 6.79 -13.59
N ARG A 3 -6.19 7.41 -13.51
CA ARG A 3 -5.17 7.02 -12.54
C ARG A 3 -5.56 7.58 -11.17
N LEU A 4 -6.51 6.92 -10.51
CA LEU A 4 -6.85 7.19 -9.12
C LEU A 4 -5.72 6.64 -8.25
N LEU A 5 -4.82 7.54 -7.87
CA LEU A 5 -3.78 7.26 -6.89
C LEU A 5 -4.42 7.32 -5.50
N TYR A 6 -4.59 6.16 -4.88
CA TYR A 6 -5.14 6.01 -3.55
C TYR A 6 -4.13 6.42 -2.50
N THR A 7 -4.60 7.08 -1.46
CA THR A 7 -3.82 7.30 -0.25
C THR A 7 -3.61 5.98 0.50
N PRO A 8 -2.68 5.91 1.47
CA PRO A 8 -2.50 4.70 2.29
C PRO A 8 -3.76 4.36 3.10
N GLN A 9 -4.62 5.35 3.36
CA GLN A 9 -5.88 5.16 4.06
C GLN A 9 -6.93 4.53 3.14
N GLU A 10 -7.13 5.07 1.94
CA GLU A 10 -8.03 4.47 0.94
C GLU A 10 -7.57 3.08 0.52
N ALA A 11 -6.26 2.89 0.36
CA ALA A 11 -5.67 1.59 0.09
C ALA A 11 -5.99 0.58 1.21
N ALA A 12 -5.98 1.00 2.48
CA ALA A 12 -6.38 0.16 3.60
C ALA A 12 -7.89 -0.16 3.64
N GLU A 13 -8.73 0.65 3.00
CA GLU A 13 -10.16 0.37 2.87
C GLU A 13 -10.45 -0.57 1.68
N LEU A 14 -9.67 -0.46 0.60
CA LEU A 14 -9.78 -1.29 -0.61
C LEU A 14 -9.06 -2.65 -0.50
N THR A 15 -8.16 -2.75 0.48
CA THR A 15 -7.40 -3.97 0.79
C THR A 15 -7.70 -4.40 2.22
N SER A 16 -7.34 -5.62 2.60
CA SER A 16 -7.44 -6.06 4.00
C SER A 16 -6.24 -5.61 4.86
N PHE A 17 -5.41 -4.69 4.36
CA PHE A 17 -4.21 -4.23 5.06
C PHE A 17 -4.50 -2.98 5.90
N THR A 18 -3.69 -2.75 6.94
CA THR A 18 -3.77 -1.50 7.71
C THR A 18 -2.92 -0.41 7.07
N ARG A 19 -3.34 0.85 7.25
CA ARG A 19 -2.57 2.03 6.81
C ARG A 19 -1.13 2.00 7.29
N ASP A 20 -0.92 1.64 8.56
CA ASP A 20 0.42 1.59 9.18
C ASP A 20 1.31 0.51 8.56
N TRP A 21 0.73 -0.65 8.21
CA TRP A 21 1.46 -1.68 7.48
C TRP A 21 1.84 -1.20 6.07
N LEU A 22 0.91 -0.58 5.33
CA LEU A 22 1.18 -0.04 4.00
C LEU A 22 2.29 1.01 4.02
N VAL A 23 2.29 1.92 4.99
CA VAL A 23 3.35 2.93 5.15
C VAL A 23 4.69 2.27 5.51
N ARG A 24 4.71 1.28 6.41
CA ARG A 24 5.94 0.55 6.75
C ARG A 24 6.49 -0.22 5.57
N ALA A 25 5.66 -1.00 4.88
CA ALA A 25 6.06 -1.80 3.73
C ALA A 25 6.54 -0.90 2.57
N ALA A 26 5.85 0.22 2.31
CA ALA A 26 6.29 1.20 1.32
C ALA A 26 7.61 1.87 1.73
N SER A 27 7.77 2.22 3.01
CA SER A 27 9.03 2.76 3.53
C SER A 27 10.19 1.77 3.46
N ARG A 28 9.93 0.47 3.53
CA ARG A 28 10.93 -0.60 3.39
C ARG A 28 11.17 -1.00 1.93
N GLY A 29 10.32 -0.55 1.00
CA GLY A 29 10.37 -0.93 -0.41
C GLY A 29 9.89 -2.35 -0.69
N GLU A 30 9.13 -2.95 0.23
CA GLU A 30 8.58 -4.30 0.10
C GLU A 30 7.37 -4.35 -0.84
N ILE A 31 6.67 -3.23 -0.98
CA ILE A 31 5.50 -3.12 -1.85
C ILE A 31 5.69 -2.04 -2.92
N PRO A 32 5.08 -2.24 -4.10
CA PRO A 32 4.99 -1.20 -5.11
C PRO A 32 4.24 0.00 -4.54
N HIS A 33 4.85 1.17 -4.67
CA HIS A 33 4.28 2.43 -4.21
C HIS A 33 4.74 3.55 -5.12
N ARG A 34 3.93 4.59 -5.22
CA ARG A 34 4.26 5.81 -5.95
C ARG A 34 4.46 6.94 -4.95
N ARG A 35 5.60 7.60 -5.04
CA ARG A 35 5.85 8.84 -4.28
C ARG A 35 5.19 10.00 -5.00
N TYR A 36 4.23 10.62 -4.33
CA TYR A 36 3.57 11.82 -4.81
C TYR A 36 4.03 13.03 -3.98
N GLY A 37 5.15 13.64 -4.39
CA GLY A 37 5.77 14.75 -3.67
C GLY A 37 6.74 14.32 -2.56
N LYS A 38 7.01 15.23 -1.62
CA LYS A 38 8.17 15.13 -0.69
C LYS A 38 8.00 14.07 0.42
N ARG A 39 6.77 13.62 0.71
CA ARG A 39 6.49 12.69 1.83
C ARG A 39 5.18 11.89 1.73
N LEU A 40 4.48 11.92 0.59
CA LEU A 40 3.21 11.20 0.45
C LEU A 40 3.42 9.93 -0.39
N PHE A 41 3.07 8.79 0.20
CA PHE A 41 2.95 7.52 -0.51
C PHE A 41 1.54 7.43 -1.08
N ARG A 42 1.44 7.09 -2.36
CA ARG A 42 0.18 6.74 -2.99
C ARG A 42 0.30 5.41 -3.73
N PHE A 43 -0.81 4.72 -3.84
CA PHE A 43 -0.91 3.41 -4.45
C PHE A 43 -1.84 3.53 -5.65
N ALA A 44 -1.35 3.15 -6.83
CA ALA A 44 -2.24 2.94 -7.96
C ALA A 44 -3.04 1.65 -7.73
N HIS A 45 -4.15 1.50 -8.44
CA HIS A 45 -4.93 0.25 -8.41
C HIS A 45 -4.06 -0.97 -8.75
N GLU A 46 -3.22 -0.85 -9.78
CA GLU A 46 -2.26 -1.88 -10.19
C GLU A 46 -1.27 -2.24 -9.07
N ASP A 47 -0.82 -1.25 -8.28
CA ASP A 47 0.06 -1.50 -7.15
C ASP A 47 -0.68 -2.31 -6.08
N LEU A 48 -1.96 -2.00 -5.80
CA LEU A 48 -2.78 -2.73 -4.82
C LEU A 48 -3.07 -4.16 -5.27
N GLU A 49 -3.34 -4.38 -6.56
CA GLU A 49 -3.50 -5.72 -7.13
C GLU A 49 -2.19 -6.51 -7.02
N ALA A 50 -1.05 -5.90 -7.38
CA ALA A 50 0.25 -6.53 -7.22
C ALA A 50 0.55 -6.88 -5.75
N ILE A 51 0.19 -6.03 -4.78
CA ILE A 51 0.35 -6.31 -3.35
C ILE A 51 -0.52 -7.50 -2.92
N LYS A 52 -1.76 -7.58 -3.42
CA LYS A 52 -2.66 -8.72 -3.17
C LYS A 52 -2.09 -10.00 -3.78
N GLU A 53 -1.60 -9.96 -5.02
CA GLU A 53 -1.00 -11.11 -5.71
C GLU A 53 0.32 -11.56 -5.07
N MET A 54 1.12 -10.62 -4.57
CA MET A 54 2.38 -10.92 -3.87
C MET A 54 2.13 -11.71 -2.57
N GLY A 55 0.87 -11.79 -2.12
CA GLY A 55 0.52 -12.43 -0.86
C GLY A 55 1.27 -11.79 0.30
N ALA A 56 1.48 -10.46 0.24
CA ALA A 56 2.23 -9.73 1.24
C ALA A 56 1.45 -9.78 2.55
N CYS A 57 1.66 -10.84 3.33
CA CYS A 57 0.98 -11.05 4.59
C CYS A 57 1.33 -9.89 5.50
N PRO A 58 0.35 -9.24 6.16
CA PRO A 58 0.67 -8.41 7.29
C PRO A 58 1.35 -9.35 8.27
N ALA A 59 2.66 -9.22 8.44
CA ALA A 59 3.36 -9.92 9.51
C ALA A 59 2.62 -9.55 10.79
N GLU A 60 1.87 -10.51 11.33
CA GLU A 60 0.99 -10.31 12.45
C GLU A 60 1.74 -9.55 13.56
N PRO A 61 1.11 -8.57 14.24
CA PRO A 61 1.65 -8.14 15.51
C PRO A 61 1.68 -9.40 16.39
N ARG A 62 2.88 -9.91 16.68
CA ARG A 62 3.02 -11.06 17.59
C ARG A 62 2.26 -10.77 18.89
N PRO A 63 1.50 -11.75 19.41
CA PRO A 63 0.72 -11.61 20.64
C PRO A 63 1.60 -11.32 21.87
#